data_AF-A0AAF0VY11-F1
#
_entry.id   AF-A0AAF0VY11-F1
#
_cell.length_a   1.000
_cell.length_b   1.000
_cell.length_c   1.000
_cell.angle_alpha   90.00
_cell.angle_beta   90.00
_cell.angle_gamma   90.00
#
_symmetry.space_group_name_H-M   'P 1'
#
loop_
_entity.id
_entity.type
_entity.pdbx_description
1 polymer ?
#
loop_
_entity_poly.entity_id
_entity_poly.type
_entity_poly.pdbx_seq_one_letter_code
_entity_poly.pdbx_strand_id
1 'polypeptide(L)'
;MTASRTTFAFVVLAAALALAGCGDDEPAASDQATQSSGPPAAGTPIDACTLVSAADITKLLGKPIEGKSIGGGPQTPACTWENRDTYESVTVEIGNPGTAVNGTLPPPEPGFPEVGTPGPDGMRFLASGMVEFPAASRSNTVQVAVLALMGADADNAAVDLAHKIGPRLPQ
;
A
#
# COMPACT_ATOMS: atom_id res chain seq x y z
N MET A 1 13.81 -53.63 -20.32
CA MET A 1 13.49 -54.55 -19.21
C MET A 1 13.00 -53.74 -18.03
N THR A 2 11.89 -54.19 -17.46
CA THR A 2 11.33 -53.89 -16.13
C THR A 2 10.73 -52.50 -15.86
N ALA A 3 9.39 -52.49 -15.82
CA ALA A 3 8.54 -51.46 -15.23
C ALA A 3 8.49 -51.58 -13.70
N SER A 4 8.10 -50.50 -13.00
CA SER A 4 7.32 -50.66 -11.77
C SER A 4 6.45 -49.43 -11.49
N ARG A 5 5.15 -49.69 -11.32
CA ARG A 5 4.11 -48.76 -10.86
C ARG A 5 4.02 -48.86 -9.34
N THR A 6 3.76 -47.77 -8.62
CA THR A 6 3.19 -47.91 -7.27
C THR A 6 2.23 -46.76 -6.96
N THR A 7 0.96 -47.16 -6.87
CA THR A 7 -0.24 -46.44 -6.43
C THR A 7 -0.34 -46.53 -4.91
N PHE A 8 -0.65 -45.44 -4.19
CA PHE A 8 -1.32 -45.47 -2.87
C PHE A 8 -2.05 -44.12 -2.69
N ALA A 9 -3.38 -44.04 -2.81
CA ALA A 9 -4.45 -44.46 -1.89
C ALA A 9 -4.89 -43.31 -0.95
N PHE A 10 -6.07 -42.77 -1.26
CA PHE A 10 -6.87 -41.85 -0.47
C PHE A 10 -7.24 -42.44 0.89
N VAL A 11 -7.20 -41.65 1.96
CA VAL A 11 -7.99 -41.89 3.18
C VAL A 11 -8.67 -40.58 3.58
N VAL A 12 -9.98 -40.56 3.40
CA VAL A 12 -10.93 -39.57 3.92
C VAL A 12 -11.32 -40.03 5.33
N LEU A 13 -11.28 -39.15 6.33
CA LEU A 13 -11.89 -39.39 7.63
C LEU A 13 -12.78 -38.20 8.00
N ALA A 14 -14.09 -38.42 7.87
CA ALA A 14 -15.13 -37.55 8.37
C ALA A 14 -15.50 -38.00 9.79
N ALA A 15 -15.63 -37.04 10.72
CA ALA A 15 -16.25 -37.26 12.02
C ALA A 15 -17.27 -36.15 12.26
N ALA A 16 -18.54 -36.56 12.28
CA ALA A 16 -19.69 -35.76 12.64
C ALA A 16 -19.88 -35.80 14.16
N LEU A 17 -20.20 -34.64 14.76
CA LEU A 17 -20.83 -34.56 16.08
C LEU A 17 -22.00 -33.59 15.96
N ALA A 18 -23.20 -34.15 16.03
CA ALA A 18 -24.46 -33.43 16.18
C ALA A 18 -24.71 -33.20 17.68
N LEU A 19 -25.00 -31.96 18.05
CA LEU A 19 -25.71 -31.63 19.29
C LEU A 19 -26.89 -30.74 18.92
N ALA A 20 -28.09 -31.29 19.16
CA ALA A 20 -29.34 -30.57 19.16
C ALA A 20 -29.55 -29.95 20.56
N GLY A 21 -30.04 -28.71 20.60
CA GLY A 21 -30.50 -28.04 21.82
C GLY A 21 -31.35 -26.83 21.45
N CYS A 22 -32.67 -27.00 21.46
CA CYS A 22 -33.64 -25.90 21.45
C CYS A 22 -33.88 -25.45 22.90
N GLY A 23 -33.94 -24.13 23.12
CA GLY A 23 -34.40 -23.52 24.36
C GLY A 23 -34.72 -22.06 24.09
N ASP A 24 -36.01 -21.75 24.02
CA ASP A 24 -36.59 -20.40 24.00
C ASP A 24 -36.35 -19.70 25.34
N ASP A 25 -35.71 -18.54 25.31
CA ASP A 25 -35.81 -17.50 26.34
C ASP A 25 -35.44 -16.15 25.69
N GLU A 26 -36.45 -15.31 25.46
CA GLU A 26 -36.26 -13.92 25.04
C GLU A 26 -35.86 -13.08 26.27
N PRO A 27 -34.76 -12.31 26.16
CA PRO A 27 -34.87 -10.93 26.59
C PRO A 27 -34.12 -9.94 25.69
N ALA A 28 -34.81 -8.82 25.43
CA ALA A 28 -34.30 -7.48 25.17
C ALA A 28 -33.35 -7.28 23.98
N ALA A 29 -33.91 -6.72 22.91
CA ALA A 29 -33.21 -6.06 21.81
C ALA A 29 -32.11 -5.12 22.33
N SER A 30 -30.87 -5.50 22.05
CA SER A 30 -29.75 -4.57 21.97
C SER A 30 -29.40 -4.51 20.49
N ASP A 31 -29.78 -3.41 19.83
CA ASP A 31 -29.33 -3.05 18.49
C ASP A 31 -27.81 -2.78 18.52
N GLN A 32 -27.02 -3.84 18.62
CA GLN A 32 -25.65 -3.83 18.15
C GLN A 32 -25.72 -4.12 16.66
N ALA A 33 -25.75 -3.04 15.88
CA ALA A 33 -25.41 -3.10 14.47
C ALA A 33 -23.99 -3.67 14.37
N THR A 34 -23.90 -4.98 14.21
CA THR A 34 -22.72 -5.68 13.72
C THR A 34 -22.50 -5.11 12.32
N GLN A 35 -21.66 -4.07 12.22
CA GLN A 35 -21.12 -3.64 10.95
C GLN A 35 -20.44 -4.87 10.37
N SER A 36 -21.10 -5.46 9.37
CA SER A 36 -20.47 -6.47 8.53
C SER A 36 -19.22 -5.83 7.96
N SER A 37 -18.06 -6.27 8.45
CA SER A 37 -16.77 -6.08 7.81
C SER A 37 -16.74 -6.92 6.54
N GLY A 38 -17.62 -6.60 5.60
CA GLY A 38 -17.49 -7.06 4.23
C GLY A 38 -16.14 -6.54 3.69
N PRO A 39 -15.46 -7.30 2.82
CA PRO A 39 -14.30 -6.77 2.13
C PRO A 39 -14.69 -5.43 1.48
N PRO A 40 -13.87 -4.38 1.61
CA PRO A 40 -14.16 -3.12 0.94
C PRO A 40 -14.42 -3.41 -0.54
N ALA A 41 -15.46 -2.76 -1.09
CA ALA A 41 -15.79 -2.90 -2.50
C ALA A 41 -14.53 -2.65 -3.33
N ALA A 42 -14.31 -3.49 -4.36
CA ALA A 42 -13.16 -3.34 -5.24
C ALA A 42 -13.22 -1.93 -5.87
N GLY A 43 -12.29 -1.07 -5.47
CA GLY A 43 -12.20 0.30 -5.98
C GLY A 43 -11.84 0.34 -7.47
N THR A 44 -11.92 1.53 -8.05
CA THR A 44 -11.42 1.78 -9.41
C THR A 44 -9.92 1.45 -9.47
N PRO A 45 -9.44 0.67 -10.46
CA PRO A 45 -8.01 0.42 -10.63
C PRO A 45 -7.21 1.72 -10.68
N ILE A 46 -6.08 1.73 -9.99
CA ILE A 46 -5.17 2.88 -9.94
C ILE A 46 -4.05 2.64 -10.96
N ASP A 47 -3.74 3.64 -11.77
CA ASP A 47 -2.55 3.63 -12.62
C ASP A 47 -1.46 4.50 -11.98
N ALA A 48 -0.57 3.85 -11.21
CA ALA A 48 0.51 4.53 -10.50
C ALA A 48 1.44 5.31 -11.44
N CYS A 49 1.65 4.83 -12.67
CA CYS A 49 2.56 5.47 -13.63
C CYS A 49 2.00 6.76 -14.23
N THR A 50 0.74 7.07 -13.96
CA THR A 50 0.16 8.37 -14.34
C THR A 50 0.23 9.38 -13.20
N LEU A 51 0.43 8.96 -11.94
CA LEU A 51 0.28 9.80 -10.74
C LEU A 51 1.33 10.91 -10.61
N VAL A 52 2.47 10.78 -11.29
CA VAL A 52 3.50 11.83 -11.39
C VAL A 52 3.52 12.38 -12.81
N SER A 53 3.62 13.70 -12.96
CA SER A 53 3.63 14.31 -14.29
C SER A 53 4.96 14.06 -15.01
N ALA A 54 4.94 13.95 -16.34
CA ALA A 54 6.16 13.84 -17.14
C ALA A 54 7.10 15.06 -16.94
N ALA A 55 6.55 16.24 -16.63
CA ALA A 55 7.32 17.44 -16.36
C ALA A 55 8.08 17.34 -15.03
N ASP A 56 7.45 16.83 -13.97
CA ASP A 56 8.11 16.60 -12.67
C ASP A 56 9.20 15.53 -12.80
N ILE A 57 8.94 14.45 -13.53
CA ILE A 57 9.96 13.42 -13.83
C ILE A 57 11.14 14.01 -14.60
N THR A 58 10.88 14.81 -15.64
CA THR A 58 11.95 15.46 -16.40
C THR A 58 12.75 16.42 -15.54
N LYS A 59 12.09 17.17 -14.65
CA LYS A 59 12.73 18.09 -13.70
C LYS A 59 13.65 17.36 -12.73
N LEU A 60 13.21 16.22 -12.18
CA LEU A 60 13.95 15.47 -11.17
C LEU A 60 15.07 14.60 -11.77
N LEU A 61 14.81 13.97 -12.92
CA LEU A 61 15.72 12.98 -13.51
C LEU A 61 16.51 13.53 -14.71
N GLY A 62 16.32 14.80 -15.06
CA GLY A 62 17.04 15.51 -16.12
C GLY A 62 16.62 15.17 -17.55
N LYS A 63 15.71 14.20 -17.75
CA LYS A 63 15.18 13.82 -19.07
C LYS A 63 13.80 13.17 -18.96
N PRO A 64 12.97 13.18 -20.01
CA PRO A 64 11.70 12.48 -20.01
C PRO A 64 11.94 10.97 -19.94
N ILE A 65 11.33 10.32 -18.95
CA ILE A 65 11.40 8.88 -18.72
C ILE A 65 9.97 8.36 -18.60
N GLU A 66 9.68 7.24 -19.23
CA GLU A 66 8.41 6.55 -19.06
C GLU A 66 8.43 5.74 -17.77
N GLY A 67 7.33 5.81 -17.02
CA GLY A 67 7.15 5.05 -15.80
C GLY A 67 6.95 3.58 -16.12
N LYS A 68 7.55 2.70 -15.31
CA LYS A 68 7.38 1.26 -15.39
C LYS A 68 6.71 0.75 -14.12
N SER A 69 5.63 -0.03 -14.29
CA SER A 69 5.03 -0.75 -13.18
C SER A 69 6.03 -1.76 -12.60
N ILE A 70 6.20 -1.74 -11.29
CA ILE A 70 7.10 -2.63 -10.55
C ILE A 70 6.39 -3.67 -9.69
N GLY A 71 5.07 -3.81 -9.89
CA GLY A 71 4.24 -4.80 -9.20
C GLY A 71 3.06 -4.16 -8.47
N GLY A 72 2.49 -4.95 -7.55
CA GLY A 72 1.26 -4.61 -6.85
C GLY A 72 -0.01 -5.12 -7.53
N GLY A 73 -1.14 -5.02 -6.82
CA GLY A 73 -2.46 -5.31 -7.38
C GLY A 73 -3.08 -4.07 -8.02
N PRO A 74 -4.24 -4.19 -8.70
CA PRO A 74 -4.96 -3.04 -9.28
C PRO A 74 -5.31 -1.93 -8.26
N GLN A 75 -5.36 -2.29 -6.98
CA GLN A 75 -5.65 -1.39 -5.86
C GLN A 75 -4.43 -0.98 -5.05
N THR A 76 -3.26 -1.58 -5.31
CA THR A 76 -2.00 -1.27 -4.63
C THR A 76 -0.84 -1.21 -5.63
N PRO A 77 -0.99 -0.48 -6.75
CA PRO A 77 0.03 -0.45 -7.78
C PRO A 77 1.27 0.29 -7.31
N ALA A 78 2.39 -0.04 -7.93
CA ALA A 78 3.63 0.71 -7.81
C ALA A 78 4.21 1.04 -9.18
N CYS A 79 4.87 2.20 -9.28
CA CYS A 79 5.56 2.63 -10.49
C CYS A 79 6.92 3.24 -10.17
N THR A 80 7.89 3.01 -11.04
CA THR A 80 9.21 3.65 -10.99
C THR A 80 9.56 4.34 -12.30
N TRP A 81 10.22 5.48 -12.20
CA TRP A 81 10.87 6.19 -13.31
C TRP A 81 12.37 6.20 -13.00
N GLU A 82 13.19 5.62 -13.86
CA GLU A 82 14.62 5.44 -13.62
C GLU A 82 15.44 6.05 -14.76
N ASN A 83 16.37 6.93 -14.41
CA ASN A 83 17.44 7.35 -15.31
C ASN A 83 18.59 6.36 -15.22
N ARG A 84 18.66 5.42 -16.16
CA ARG A 84 19.71 4.39 -16.19
C ARG A 84 21.12 4.89 -16.43
N ASP A 85 21.28 6.14 -16.88
CA ASP A 85 22.59 6.73 -17.07
C ASP A 85 23.19 7.20 -15.73
N THR A 86 22.33 7.59 -14.78
CA THR A 86 22.72 8.13 -13.45
C THR A 86 22.32 7.22 -12.29
N TYR A 87 21.53 6.17 -12.54
CA TYR A 87 20.88 5.32 -11.54
C TYR A 87 19.97 6.07 -10.56
N GLU A 88 19.51 7.25 -10.96
CA GLU A 88 18.56 8.04 -10.19
C GLU A 88 17.13 7.60 -10.50
N SER A 89 16.26 7.65 -9.50
CA SER A 89 14.88 7.22 -9.69
C SER A 89 13.87 8.02 -8.87
N VAL A 90 12.63 7.99 -9.35
CA VAL A 90 11.43 8.33 -8.58
C VAL A 90 10.58 7.07 -8.51
N THR A 91 10.13 6.71 -7.31
CA THR A 91 9.27 5.53 -7.11
C THR A 91 8.05 5.92 -6.29
N VAL A 92 6.87 5.45 -6.72
CA VAL A 92 5.60 5.64 -6.02
C VAL A 92 5.00 4.27 -5.73
N GLU A 93 4.57 4.07 -4.48
CA GLU A 93 3.87 2.88 -4.02
C GLU A 93 2.56 3.27 -3.36
N ILE A 94 1.45 2.70 -3.85
CA ILE A 94 0.12 2.95 -3.30
C ILE A 94 -0.24 1.84 -2.32
N GLY A 95 -0.46 2.20 -1.06
CA GLY A 95 -0.79 1.22 -0.03
C GLY A 95 -2.23 0.76 -0.06
N ASN A 96 -2.52 -0.22 0.80
CA ASN A 96 -3.83 -0.83 0.90
C ASN A 96 -4.89 0.18 1.37
N PRO A 97 -6.14 0.10 0.88
CA PRO A 97 -7.25 0.88 1.43
C PRO A 97 -7.39 0.64 2.94
N GLY A 98 -7.75 1.69 3.69
CA GLY A 98 -7.97 1.62 5.14
C GLY A 98 -6.70 1.57 5.99
N THR A 99 -5.51 1.67 5.39
CA THR A 99 -4.25 1.70 6.16
C THR A 99 -3.94 3.05 6.79
N ALA A 100 -4.53 4.14 6.29
CA ALA A 100 -4.42 5.47 6.89
C ALA A 100 -5.80 6.07 7.15
N VAL A 101 -6.54 5.45 8.06
CA VAL A 101 -7.91 5.85 8.42
C VAL A 101 -7.92 7.32 8.88
N ASN A 102 -8.93 8.07 8.42
CA ASN A 102 -9.08 9.51 8.70
C ASN A 102 -7.83 10.35 8.32
N GLY A 103 -7.09 9.91 7.30
CA GLY A 103 -5.89 10.62 6.85
C GLY A 103 -4.74 10.58 7.85
N THR A 104 -4.73 9.59 8.75
CA THR A 104 -3.68 9.44 9.77
C THR A 104 -2.90 8.17 9.50
N LEU A 105 -1.57 8.29 9.38
CA LEU A 105 -0.70 7.14 9.24
C LEU A 105 -0.75 6.25 10.48
N PRO A 106 -0.62 4.92 10.33
CA PRO A 106 -0.70 4.00 11.47
C PRO A 106 0.49 4.24 12.42
N PRO A 107 0.28 4.17 13.74
CA PRO A 107 1.39 4.24 14.68
C PRO A 107 2.32 3.02 14.50
N PRO A 108 3.58 3.09 14.98
CA PRO A 108 4.43 1.91 15.10
C PRO A 108 3.72 0.78 15.86
N GLU A 109 4.08 -0.47 15.55
CA GLU A 109 3.61 -1.62 16.32
C GLU A 109 4.04 -1.48 17.80
N PRO A 110 3.18 -1.85 18.78
CA PRO A 110 3.54 -1.77 20.18
C PRO A 110 4.83 -2.54 20.50
N GLY A 111 5.79 -1.84 21.11
CA GLY A 111 7.11 -2.40 21.44
C GLY A 111 8.19 -2.20 20.37
N PHE A 112 7.86 -1.58 19.23
CA PHE A 112 8.82 -1.15 18.22
C PHE A 112 9.14 0.35 18.35
N PRO A 113 10.32 0.79 17.90
CA PRO A 113 10.64 2.22 17.82
C PRO A 113 9.69 2.95 16.86
N GLU A 114 9.66 4.28 16.97
CA GLU A 114 8.96 5.13 16.02
C GLU A 114 9.40 4.84 14.57
N VAL A 115 8.42 4.82 13.67
CA VAL A 115 8.67 4.68 12.24
C VAL A 115 9.01 6.06 11.69
N GLY A 116 10.26 6.24 11.26
CA GLY A 116 10.70 7.45 10.57
C GLY A 116 10.76 8.70 11.45
N THR A 117 10.89 9.85 10.79
CA THR A 117 10.89 11.19 11.42
C THR A 117 9.63 11.95 11.02
N PRO A 118 8.94 12.66 11.93
CA PRO A 118 7.75 13.44 11.58
C PRO A 118 8.02 14.45 10.45
N GLY A 119 7.10 14.49 9.49
CA GLY A 119 7.06 15.46 8.39
C GLY A 119 5.82 16.36 8.46
N PRO A 120 5.62 17.23 7.45
CA PRO A 120 4.43 18.07 7.38
C PRO A 120 3.16 17.23 7.13
N ASP A 121 1.98 17.79 7.42
CA ASP A 121 0.68 17.25 7.01
C ASP A 121 0.40 15.79 7.39
N GLY A 122 0.96 15.33 8.51
CA GLY A 122 0.80 13.95 8.98
C GLY A 122 1.65 12.92 8.21
N MET A 123 2.58 13.39 7.38
CA MET A 123 3.59 12.58 6.73
C MET A 123 4.72 12.20 7.70
N ARG A 124 5.54 11.22 7.30
CA ARG A 124 6.82 10.93 7.95
C ARG A 124 7.89 10.55 6.95
N PHE A 125 9.12 10.98 7.23
CA PHE A 125 10.30 10.63 6.45
C PHE A 125 10.81 9.25 6.88
N LEU A 126 10.89 8.32 5.94
CA LEU A 126 11.41 6.97 6.18
C LEU A 126 12.93 6.91 5.96
N ALA A 127 13.42 7.73 5.03
CA ALA A 127 14.82 7.97 4.71
C ALA A 127 14.91 9.32 3.98
N SER A 128 16.13 9.80 3.72
CA SER A 128 16.29 11.02 2.90
C SER A 128 15.68 10.83 1.52
N GLY A 129 14.82 11.75 1.10
CA GLY A 129 14.08 11.68 -0.14
C GLY A 129 12.95 10.65 -0.16
N MET A 130 12.60 10.03 0.97
CA MET A 130 11.53 9.04 1.04
C MET A 130 10.50 9.44 2.10
N VAL A 131 9.27 9.63 1.67
CA VAL A 131 8.16 10.03 2.55
C VAL A 131 7.02 9.03 2.47
N GLU A 132 6.53 8.64 3.63
CA GLU A 132 5.23 7.99 3.79
C GLU A 132 4.18 9.09 4.03
N PHE A 133 3.07 9.04 3.30
CA PHE A 133 2.04 10.07 3.35
C PHE A 133 0.62 9.47 3.34
N PRO A 134 -0.28 10.02 4.16
CA PRO A 134 -1.68 9.60 4.16
C PRO A 134 -2.43 10.27 3.02
N ALA A 135 -3.10 9.48 2.18
CA ALA A 135 -4.01 10.01 1.16
C ALA A 135 -5.03 8.93 0.75
N ALA A 136 -6.28 9.34 0.52
CA ALA A 136 -7.37 8.44 0.13
C ALA A 136 -7.52 7.21 1.04
N SER A 137 -7.44 7.41 2.36
CA SER A 137 -7.47 6.34 3.39
C SER A 137 -6.34 5.31 3.26
N ARG A 138 -5.25 5.64 2.58
CA ARG A 138 -4.08 4.77 2.35
C ARG A 138 -2.82 5.41 2.92
N SER A 139 -1.96 4.58 3.50
CA SER A 139 -0.55 4.91 3.69
C SER A 139 0.16 4.67 2.36
N ASN A 140 0.72 5.72 1.77
CA ASN A 140 1.40 5.66 0.48
C ASN A 140 2.85 6.08 0.65
N THR A 141 3.71 5.70 -0.28
CA THR A 141 5.12 6.06 -0.24
C THR A 141 5.54 6.69 -1.56
N VAL A 142 6.34 7.75 -1.49
CA VAL A 142 7.11 8.24 -2.62
C VAL A 142 8.57 8.37 -2.23
N GLN A 143 9.45 7.92 -3.13
CA GLN A 143 10.89 8.04 -3.00
C GLN A 143 11.46 8.81 -4.18
N VAL A 144 12.28 9.82 -3.89
CA VAL A 144 13.08 10.59 -4.83
C VAL A 144 14.55 10.28 -4.53
N ALA A 145 15.13 9.37 -5.30
CA ALA A 145 16.52 8.96 -5.21
C ALA A 145 17.33 9.65 -6.31
N VAL A 146 17.62 10.94 -6.12
CA VAL A 146 18.39 11.78 -7.06
C VAL A 146 19.68 12.22 -6.37
N LEU A 147 20.83 11.95 -6.97
CA LEU A 147 22.15 12.14 -6.34
C LEU A 147 22.46 13.61 -6.07
N ALA A 148 21.95 14.50 -6.92
CA ALA A 148 22.10 15.94 -6.76
C ALA A 148 21.22 16.54 -5.63
N LEU A 149 20.23 15.78 -5.14
CA LEU A 149 19.39 16.19 -4.01
C LEU A 149 19.87 15.46 -2.75
N MET A 150 20.15 16.20 -1.68
CA MET A 150 20.57 15.61 -0.40
C MET A 150 19.84 16.26 0.77
N GLY A 151 19.60 15.48 1.83
CA GLY A 151 18.98 15.97 3.05
C GLY A 151 17.65 16.66 2.77
N ALA A 152 17.50 17.88 3.26
CA ALA A 152 16.26 18.64 3.16
C ALA A 152 15.78 18.86 1.71
N ASP A 153 16.65 18.97 0.73
CA ASP A 153 16.22 19.18 -0.67
C ASP A 153 15.57 17.92 -1.25
N ALA A 154 16.10 16.74 -0.90
CA ALA A 154 15.49 15.47 -1.28
C ALA A 154 14.14 15.28 -0.57
N ASP A 155 14.09 15.59 0.73
CA ASP A 155 12.87 15.50 1.54
C ASP A 155 11.77 16.44 1.02
N ASN A 156 12.13 17.68 0.68
CA ASN A 156 11.22 18.66 0.09
C ASN A 156 10.69 18.20 -1.27
N ALA A 157 11.53 17.57 -2.10
CA ALA A 157 11.10 17.00 -3.38
C ALA A 157 10.10 15.85 -3.18
N ALA A 158 10.34 14.97 -2.20
CA ALA A 158 9.44 13.88 -1.86
C ALA A 158 8.08 14.41 -1.33
N VAL A 159 8.09 15.40 -0.46
CA VAL A 159 6.87 16.06 0.06
C VAL A 159 6.08 16.73 -1.06
N ASP A 160 6.75 17.47 -1.95
CA ASP A 160 6.10 18.11 -3.12
C ASP A 160 5.42 17.07 -4.02
N LEU A 161 6.07 15.94 -4.28
CA LEU A 161 5.43 14.84 -5.02
C LEU A 161 4.25 14.24 -4.25
N ALA A 162 4.37 14.02 -2.94
CA ALA A 162 3.28 13.49 -2.12
C ALA A 162 2.03 14.40 -2.19
N HIS A 163 2.21 15.71 -2.10
CA HIS A 163 1.13 16.70 -2.25
C HIS A 163 0.49 16.67 -3.64
N LYS A 164 1.27 16.42 -4.70
CA LYS A 164 0.75 16.30 -6.07
C LYS A 164 0.04 14.97 -6.33
N ILE A 165 0.49 13.89 -5.70
CA ILE A 165 -0.07 12.54 -5.87
C ILE A 165 -1.38 12.41 -5.11
N GLY A 166 -1.44 12.85 -3.85
CA GLY A 166 -2.60 12.64 -2.96
C GLY A 166 -3.97 12.99 -3.57
N PRO A 167 -4.16 14.19 -4.15
CA PRO A 167 -5.41 14.60 -4.78
C PRO A 167 -5.82 13.77 -6.02
N ARG A 168 -4.91 12.96 -6.57
CA ARG A 168 -5.14 12.15 -7.78
C ARG A 168 -5.58 10.72 -7.45
N LEU A 169 -5.53 10.33 -6.18
CA LEU A 169 -5.96 9.00 -5.74
C LEU A 169 -7.49 8.93 -5.62
N PRO A 170 -8.12 7.82 -6.06
CA PRO A 170 -9.55 7.61 -5.89
C PRO A 170 -9.89 7.48 -4.41
N GLN A 171 -10.95 8.17 -3.98
CA GLN A 171 -11.48 8.15 -2.60
C GLN A 171 -12.27 6.88 -2.31
#